data_AF-A0A1I1K3I0-F1
#
_entry.id   AF-A0A1I1K3I0-F1
#
_cell.length_a   1.000
_cell.length_b   1.000
_cell.length_c   1.000
_cell.angle_alpha   90.00
_cell.angle_beta   90.00
_cell.angle_gamma   90.00
#
_symmetry.space_group_name_H-M   'P 1'
#
loop_
_entity.id
_entity.type
_entity.pdbx_description
1 polymer ?
#
loop_
_entity_poly.entity_id
_entity_poly.type
_entity_poly.pdbx_seq_one_letter_code
_entity_poly.pdbx_strand_id
1 'polypeptide(L)' 'MTEGVDIADLAGAQVRVFSVAKTVADCFKFRNKIGLDVALEALREAWHGKRATMDELWRYAEICRVANVMRPYLEAVGAA' A
#
# COMPACT_ATOMS: atom_id res chain seq x y z
N MET A 1 -10.29 7.96 -9.66
CA MET A 1 -10.07 6.71 -8.89
C MET A 1 -9.41 5.61 -9.76
N THR A 2 -8.55 5.97 -10.71
CA THR A 2 -7.95 5.02 -11.68
C THR A 2 -6.47 4.75 -11.45
N GLU A 3 -5.79 5.52 -10.60
CA GLU A 3 -4.37 5.30 -10.31
C GLU A 3 -4.12 4.04 -9.49
N GLY A 4 -3.00 3.36 -9.75
CA GLY A 4 -2.58 2.13 -9.08
C GLY A 4 -3.45 0.92 -9.39
N VAL A 5 -3.96 0.83 -10.61
CA VAL A 5 -4.65 -0.37 -11.11
C VAL A 5 -3.73 -1.05 -12.11
N ASP A 6 -3.37 -2.29 -11.81
CA ASP A 6 -2.60 -3.17 -12.69
C ASP A 6 -3.54 -4.23 -13.30
N ILE A 7 -3.11 -4.85 -14.40
CA ILE A 7 -3.80 -5.98 -15.00
C ILE A 7 -3.03 -7.25 -14.64
N ALA A 8 -3.71 -8.21 -14.03
CA ALA A 8 -3.17 -9.52 -13.70
C ALA A 8 -3.90 -10.59 -14.50
N ASP A 9 -3.16 -11.60 -14.98
CA ASP A 9 -3.76 -12.82 -15.53
C ASP A 9 -4.06 -13.80 -14.39
N LEU A 10 -5.33 -14.13 -14.23
CA LEU A 10 -5.78 -15.18 -13.32
C LEU A 10 -6.45 -16.29 -14.15
N ALA A 11 -5.72 -17.38 -14.37
CA ALA A 11 -6.18 -18.54 -15.13
C ALA A 11 -6.73 -18.17 -16.53
N GLY A 12 -6.03 -17.30 -17.26
CA GLY A 12 -6.42 -16.84 -18.59
C GLY A 12 -7.46 -15.72 -18.61
N ALA A 13 -7.94 -15.27 -17.45
CA ALA A 13 -8.81 -14.11 -17.33
C ALA A 13 -8.00 -12.87 -16.90
N GLN A 14 -8.06 -11.81 -17.71
CA GLN A 14 -7.45 -10.53 -17.40
C GLN A 14 -8.32 -9.78 -16.38
N VAL A 15 -7.81 -9.61 -15.17
CA VAL A 15 -8.50 -8.91 -14.09
C VAL A 15 -7.73 -7.67 -13.66
N ARG A 16 -8.48 -6.65 -13.25
CA ARG A 16 -7.91 -5.44 -12.68
C ARG A 16 -7.66 -5.63 -11.19
N VAL A 17 -6.42 -5.46 -10.77
CA VAL A 17 -6.00 -5.50 -9.37
C VAL A 17 -5.41 -4.16 -8.96
N PHE A 18 -5.36 -3.88 -7.66
CA PHE A 18 -4.60 -2.72 -7.19
C PHE A 18 -3.13 -3.07 -7.04
N SER A 19 -2.26 -2.11 -7.36
CA SER A 19 -0.83 -2.27 -7.13
C SER A 19 -0.54 -2.47 -5.64
N VAL A 20 0.64 -3.03 -5.32
CA VAL A 20 1.02 -3.32 -3.94
C VAL A 20 1.03 -2.04 -3.10
N ALA A 21 1.69 -0.98 -3.57
CA ALA A 21 1.77 0.29 -2.84
C ALA A 21 0.38 0.93 -2.60
N LYS A 22 -0.51 0.84 -3.60
CA LYS A 22 -1.90 1.28 -3.41
C LYS A 22 -2.65 0.45 -2.39
N THR A 23 -2.49 -0.87 -2.44
CA THR A 23 -3.13 -1.79 -1.50
C THR A 23 -2.72 -1.48 -0.06
N VAL A 24 -1.42 -1.22 0.19
CA VAL A 24 -0.92 -0.78 1.50
C VAL A 24 -1.59 0.54 1.93
N ALA A 25 -1.65 1.54 1.04
CA ALA A 25 -2.31 2.81 1.36
C ALA A 25 -3.81 2.63 1.67
N ASP A 26 -4.50 1.73 0.96
CA ASP A 26 -5.90 1.39 1.23
C ASP A 26 -6.07 0.68 2.57
N CYS A 27 -5.14 -0.18 3.00
CA CYS A 27 -5.14 -0.75 4.35
C CYS A 27 -5.11 0.36 5.42
N PHE A 28 -4.24 1.37 5.28
CA PHE A 28 -4.25 2.52 6.20
C PHE A 28 -5.53 3.34 6.12
N LYS A 29 -6.12 3.48 4.93
CA LYS A 29 -7.38 4.20 4.73
C LYS A 29 -8.54 3.53 5.46
N PHE A 30 -8.57 2.19 5.45
CA PHE A 30 -9.60 1.38 6.07
C PHE A 30 -9.19 0.74 7.40
N ARG A 31 -8.10 1.21 8.03
CA ARG A 31 -7.58 0.72 9.32
C ARG A 31 -8.62 0.62 10.43
N ASN A 32 -9.64 1.49 10.43
CA ASN A 32 -10.75 1.44 11.40
C ASN A 32 -11.70 0.25 11.19
N LYS A 33 -11.64 -0.41 10.03
CA LYS A 33 -12.44 -1.60 9.69
C LYS A 33 -11.64 -2.89 9.81
N ILE A 34 -10.37 -2.86 9.38
CA ILE A 34 -9.54 -4.07 9.29
C ILE A 34 -8.53 -4.21 10.44
N GLY A 35 -8.31 -3.16 11.23
CA GLY A 35 -7.25 -3.11 12.23
C GLY A 35 -6.02 -2.33 11.74
N LEU A 36 -5.35 -1.62 12.66
CA LEU A 36 -4.11 -0.90 12.37
C LEU A 36 -2.93 -1.88 12.23
N ASP A 37 -2.93 -2.95 13.01
CA ASP A 37 -1.99 -4.07 12.95
C ASP A 37 -1.93 -4.67 11.53
N VAL A 38 -3.08 -4.91 10.89
CA VAL A 38 -3.15 -5.41 9.51
C VAL A 38 -2.52 -4.43 8.52
N ALA A 39 -2.75 -3.12 8.68
CA ALA A 39 -2.12 -2.11 7.83
C ALA A 39 -0.60 -2.02 8.03
N LEU A 40 -0.13 -2.21 9.26
CA LEU A 40 1.30 -2.24 9.59
C LEU A 40 1.99 -3.48 9.05
N GLU A 41 1.34 -4.64 9.13
CA GLU A 41 1.84 -5.89 8.56
C GLU A 41 1.96 -5.77 7.03
N ALA A 42 0.91 -5.27 6.36
CA ALA A 42 0.94 -5.03 4.91
C ALA A 42 2.12 -4.11 4.49
N LEU A 43 2.37 -3.03 5.24
CA LEU A 43 3.52 -2.15 4.98
C LEU A 43 4.86 -2.88 5.17
N ARG A 44 5.03 -3.59 6.29
CA ARG A 44 6.27 -4.32 6.59
C ARG A 44 6.56 -5.40 5.57
N GLU A 45 5.55 -6.18 5.18
CA GLU A 45 5.72 -7.22 4.16
C GLU A 45 6.00 -6.65 2.78
N ALA A 46 5.37 -5.53 2.41
CA ALA A 46 5.65 -4.87 1.14
C ALA A 46 7.09 -4.35 1.09
N TRP A 47 7.55 -3.73 2.18
CA TRP A 47 8.90 -3.18 2.30
C TRP A 47 9.98 -4.27 2.34
N HIS A 48 9.88 -5.21 3.29
CA HIS A 48 10.87 -6.30 3.42
C HIS A 48 10.90 -7.21 2.19
N GLY A 49 9.74 -7.43 1.56
CA GLY A 49 9.64 -8.19 0.31
C GLY A 49 10.09 -7.42 -0.92
N LYS A 50 10.52 -6.16 -0.80
CA LYS A 50 10.89 -5.26 -1.90
C LYS A 50 9.82 -5.19 -3.00
N ARG A 51 8.54 -5.26 -2.60
CA ARG A 51 7.37 -5.28 -3.49
C ARG A 51 6.83 -3.89 -3.82
N ALA A 52 7.36 -2.87 -3.15
CA ALA A 52 7.07 -1.46 -3.39
C ALA A 52 8.29 -0.62 -3.00
N THR A 53 8.49 0.49 -3.70
CA THR A 53 9.48 1.51 -3.36
C THR A 53 8.91 2.53 -2.37
N MET A 54 9.80 3.24 -1.66
CA MET A 54 9.38 4.30 -0.74
C MET A 54 8.62 5.43 -1.46
N ASP A 55 9.05 5.79 -2.67
CA ASP A 55 8.39 6.80 -3.51
C ASP A 55 6.97 6.37 -3.91
N GLU A 56 6.76 5.10 -4.27
CA GLU A 56 5.43 4.58 -4.58
C GLU A 56 4.53 4.59 -3.35
N LEU A 57 5.04 4.18 -2.18
CA LEU A 57 4.29 4.20 -0.93
C LEU A 57 3.86 5.62 -0.56
N TRP A 58 4.76 6.61 -0.67
CA TRP A 58 4.43 8.01 -0.44
C TRP A 58 3.39 8.53 -1.44
N ARG A 59 3.60 8.28 -2.74
CA ARG A 59 2.69 8.69 -3.80
C ARG A 59 1.27 8.18 -3.54
N TYR A 60 1.11 6.88 -3.25
CA TYR A 60 -0.23 6.34 -2.99
C TYR A 60 -0.79 6.75 -1.63
N ALA A 61 0.05 7.04 -0.63
CA ALA A 61 -0.41 7.62 0.62
C ALA A 61 -1.04 9.01 0.40
N GLU A 62 -0.48 9.83 -0.48
CA GLU A 62 -1.04 11.13 -0.87
C GLU A 62 -2.34 10.98 -1.65
N ILE A 63 -2.33 10.16 -2.72
CA ILE A 63 -3.51 9.88 -3.56
C ILE A 63 -4.68 9.35 -2.71
N CYS A 64 -4.40 8.44 -1.79
CA CYS A 64 -5.41 7.85 -0.90
C CYS A 64 -5.76 8.73 0.32
N ARG A 65 -5.09 9.88 0.48
CA ARG A 65 -5.28 10.87 1.56
C ARG A 65 -4.99 10.32 2.96
N VAL A 66 -3.97 9.49 3.05
CA VAL A 66 -3.48 8.85 4.28
C VAL A 66 -2.02 9.18 4.59
N ALA A 67 -1.38 10.07 3.84
CA ALA A 67 0.01 10.50 4.03
C ALA A 67 0.35 10.83 5.49
N ASN A 68 -0.46 11.66 6.17
CA ASN A 68 -0.22 12.02 7.58
C ASN A 68 -0.33 10.82 8.54
N VAL A 69 -1.20 9.85 8.22
CA VAL A 69 -1.36 8.63 9.01
C VAL A 69 -0.19 7.69 8.79
N MET A 70 0.28 7.58 7.54
CA MET A 70 1.36 6.67 7.13
C MET A 70 2.74 7.20 7.49
N ARG A 71 2.96 8.52 7.48
CA ARG A 71 4.26 9.18 7.71
C ARG A 71 5.11 8.56 8.82
N PRO A 72 4.63 8.46 10.08
CA PRO A 72 5.47 7.92 11.15
C PRO A 72 5.92 6.48 10.89
N TYR A 73 5.12 5.70 10.16
CA TYR A 73 5.43 4.31 9.85
C TYR A 73 6.36 4.19 8.64
N LEU A 74 6.20 5.05 7.63
CA LEU A 74 7.11 5.12 6.47
C LEU A 74 8.52 5.55 6.90
N GLU A 75 8.61 6.56 7.78
CA GLU A 75 9.89 7.00 8.36
C GLU A 75 10.55 5.86 9.17
N ALA A 76 9.77 5.13 9.97
CA ALA A 76 10.30 4.03 10.78
C ALA A 76 10.85 2.87 9.94
N VAL A 77 10.19 2.48 8.84
CA VAL A 77 10.68 1.38 7.99
C VAL A 77 11.82 1.82 7.06
N GLY A 78 11.90 3.11 6.70
CA GLY A 78 12.97 3.66 5.88
C GLY A 78 14.25 4.01 6.66
N ALA A 79 14.17 4.13 7.99
CA ALA A 79 15.33 4.36 8.86
C ALA A 79 16.09 3.08 9.23
N ALA A 80 15.56 1.90 8.87
CA ALA A 80 16.16 0.59 9.11
C ALA A 80 16.94 0.10 7.87
#